data_AF-A0A966JMY9-F1
#
_entry.id   AF-A0A966JMY9-F1
#
_cell.length_a   1.000
_cell.length_b   1.000
_cell.length_c   1.000
_cell.angle_alpha   90.00
_cell.angle_beta   90.00
_cell.angle_gamma   90.00
#
_symmetry.space_group_name_H-M   'P 1'
#
loop_
_entity.id
_entity.type
_entity.pdbx_description
1 polymer ?
#
loop_
_entity_poly.entity_id
_entity_poly.type
_entity_poly.pdbx_seq_one_letter_code
_entity_poly.pdbx_strand_id
1 'polypeptide(L)'
;MIQEIDLPEATRRNDVYNQLLEINRLLGEVAVFPSLLWTWTFDVIKDIYDNNKEVAEYNDYVIVEGITLKNIFDQFWEDVDSLGINMDLGGEIIEELIRDWMIDNDFLVSLDDDGWLDD
;
A
#
# COMPACT_ATOMS: atom_id res chain seq x y z
N MET A 1 -20.38 33.50 -0.70
CA MET A 1 -20.79 33.49 -2.12
C MET A 1 -20.20 32.26 -2.76
N ILE A 2 -20.99 31.47 -3.48
CA ILE A 2 -20.46 30.37 -4.30
C ILE A 2 -19.79 31.04 -5.51
N GLN A 3 -18.49 30.83 -5.69
CA GLN A 3 -17.78 31.30 -6.89
C GLN A 3 -18.39 30.64 -8.13
N GLU A 4 -18.51 31.41 -9.21
CA GLU A 4 -18.86 30.88 -10.52
C GLU A 4 -17.68 30.03 -11.01
N ILE A 5 -17.87 28.72 -11.07
CA ILE A 5 -16.83 27.76 -11.45
C ILE A 5 -17.04 27.41 -12.92
N ASP A 6 -15.95 27.44 -13.69
CA ASP A 6 -15.97 27.03 -15.09
C ASP A 6 -16.54 25.61 -15.24
N LEU A 7 -17.31 25.38 -16.30
CA LEU A 7 -18.09 24.14 -16.52
C LEU A 7 -17.26 22.85 -16.43
N PRO A 8 -16.03 22.77 -17.01
CA PRO A 8 -15.15 21.63 -16.85
C PRO A 8 -14.68 21.41 -15.40
N GLU A 9 -14.35 22.48 -14.68
CA GLU A 9 -13.92 22.39 -13.28
C GLU A 9 -15.08 21.99 -12.35
N ALA A 10 -16.29 22.49 -12.64
CA ALA A 10 -17.48 22.09 -11.93
C ALA A 10 -17.78 20.59 -12.14
N THR A 11 -17.56 20.09 -13.36
CA THR A 11 -17.71 18.66 -13.69
C THR A 11 -16.69 17.82 -12.93
N ARG A 12 -15.40 18.17 -13.01
CA ARG A 12 -14.32 17.47 -12.31
C ARG A 12 -14.57 17.38 -10.80
N ARG A 13 -14.98 18.49 -10.18
CA ARG A 13 -15.27 18.52 -8.74
C ARG A 13 -16.45 17.62 -8.37
N ASN A 14 -17.51 17.61 -9.17
CA ASN A 14 -18.67 16.76 -8.93
C ASN A 14 -18.32 15.27 -9.08
N ASP A 15 -17.50 14.93 -10.06
CA ASP A 15 -17.05 13.55 -10.27
C ASP A 15 -16.22 13.06 -9.08
N VAL A 16 -15.26 13.87 -8.62
CA VAL A 16 -14.47 13.56 -7.41
C VAL A 16 -15.37 13.41 -6.18
N TYR A 17 -16.35 14.30 -5.99
CA TYR A 17 -17.32 14.18 -4.90
C TYR A 17 -18.08 12.84 -4.94
N ASN A 18 -18.57 12.43 -6.11
CA ASN A 18 -19.27 11.15 -6.27
C ASN A 18 -18.35 9.95 -6.04
N GLN A 19 -17.09 10.03 -6.47
CA GLN A 19 -16.08 8.99 -6.19
C GLN A 19 -15.81 8.87 -4.69
N LEU A 20 -15.68 10.00 -3.98
CA LEU A 20 -15.47 10.01 -2.54
C LEU A 20 -16.67 9.44 -1.77
N LEU A 21 -17.91 9.68 -2.23
CA LEU A 21 -19.10 9.03 -1.66
C LEU A 21 -19.03 7.51 -1.80
N GLU A 22 -18.62 7.02 -2.97
CA GLU A 22 -18.50 5.58 -3.21
C GLU A 22 -17.36 4.95 -2.40
N ILE A 23 -16.20 5.60 -2.33
CA ILE A 23 -15.09 5.16 -1.47
C ILE A 23 -15.52 5.12 -0.01
N ASN A 24 -16.23 6.15 0.47
CA ASN A 24 -16.73 6.17 1.85
C ASN A 24 -17.71 5.03 2.12
N ARG A 25 -18.59 4.71 1.17
CA ARG A 25 -19.50 3.57 1.26
C ARG A 25 -18.72 2.25 1.37
N LEU A 26 -17.74 2.03 0.49
CA LEU A 26 -16.91 0.82 0.49
C LEU A 26 -16.13 0.68 1.80
N LEU A 27 -15.49 1.76 2.27
CA LEU A 27 -14.78 1.79 3.55
C LEU A 27 -15.70 1.48 4.74
N GLY A 28 -16.98 1.84 4.67
CA GLY A 28 -17.98 1.51 5.68
C GLY A 28 -18.43 0.04 5.68
N GLU A 29 -18.15 -0.72 4.63
CA GLU A 29 -18.53 -2.12 4.46
C GLU A 29 -17.39 -3.11 4.80
N VAL A 30 -16.15 -2.64 4.85
CA VAL A 30 -15.00 -3.49 5.21
C VAL A 30 -15.04 -3.86 6.70
N ALA A 31 -14.83 -5.13 7.02
CA ALA A 31 -14.94 -5.67 8.38
C ALA A 31 -13.71 -5.41 9.28
N VAL A 32 -12.91 -4.38 8.99
CA VAL A 32 -11.70 -4.02 9.75
C VAL A 32 -11.79 -2.56 10.21
N PHE A 33 -11.11 -2.23 11.31
CA PHE A 33 -11.18 -0.90 11.90
C PHE A 33 -9.80 -0.42 12.38
N PRO A 34 -9.40 0.84 12.09
CA PRO A 34 -10.06 1.80 11.21
C PRO A 34 -9.88 1.41 9.73
N SER A 35 -10.97 1.32 8.97
CA SER A 35 -10.93 0.80 7.58
C SER A 35 -10.09 1.64 6.62
N LEU A 36 -10.00 2.95 6.85
CA LEU A 36 -9.15 3.85 6.08
C LEU A 36 -7.66 3.53 6.26
N LEU A 37 -7.21 3.26 7.49
CA LEU A 37 -5.83 2.90 7.78
C LEU A 37 -5.47 1.59 7.10
N TRP A 38 -6.33 0.57 7.26
CA TRP A 38 -6.18 -0.72 6.60
C TRP A 38 -6.09 -0.59 5.08
N THR A 39 -6.93 0.25 4.50
CA THR A 39 -6.93 0.48 3.04
C THR A 39 -5.64 1.14 2.59
N TRP A 40 -5.15 2.13 3.33
CA TRP A 40 -3.89 2.79 3.01
C TRP A 40 -2.69 1.87 3.18
N THR A 41 -2.60 1.13 4.28
CA THR A 41 -1.52 0.17 4.50
C THR A 41 -1.52 -0.92 3.43
N PHE A 42 -2.70 -1.41 3.03
CA PHE A 42 -2.81 -2.37 1.94
C PHE A 42 -2.40 -1.77 0.58
N ASP A 43 -2.70 -0.50 0.32
CA ASP A 43 -2.24 0.21 -0.87
C ASP A 43 -0.71 0.26 -0.94
N VAL A 44 -0.04 0.58 0.17
CA VAL A 44 1.43 0.55 0.30
C VAL A 44 1.98 -0.86 0.02
N ILE A 45 1.42 -1.89 0.67
CA ILE A 45 1.84 -3.29 0.44
C ILE A 45 1.71 -3.66 -1.04
N LYS A 46 0.58 -3.29 -1.65
CA LYS A 46 0.30 -3.60 -3.05
C LYS A 46 1.24 -2.85 -3.99
N ASP A 47 1.55 -1.59 -3.72
CA ASP A 47 2.49 -0.80 -4.52
C ASP A 47 3.90 -1.40 -4.47
N ILE A 48 4.40 -1.74 -3.29
CA ILE A 48 5.68 -2.44 -3.11
C ILE A 48 5.66 -3.77 -3.88
N TYR A 49 4.61 -4.57 -3.73
CA TYR A 49 4.47 -5.83 -4.43
C TYR A 49 4.48 -5.67 -5.96
N ASP A 50 3.74 -4.71 -6.51
CA ASP A 50 3.61 -4.53 -7.95
C ASP A 50 4.89 -3.97 -8.59
N ASN A 51 5.60 -3.09 -7.89
CA ASN A 51 6.81 -2.43 -8.40
C ASN A 51 8.10 -3.27 -8.24
N ASN A 52 8.08 -4.30 -7.38
CA ASN A 52 9.25 -5.16 -7.12
C ASN A 52 9.07 -6.61 -7.60
N LYS A 53 8.14 -6.89 -8.53
CA LYS A 53 7.89 -8.26 -9.04
C LYS A 53 9.06 -8.87 -9.82
N GLU A 54 9.84 -8.02 -10.48
CA GLU A 54 10.91 -8.44 -11.36
C GLU A 54 12.19 -7.70 -10.96
N VAL A 55 13.32 -8.37 -11.16
CA VAL A 55 14.64 -7.74 -10.98
C VAL A 55 14.78 -6.64 -12.04
N ALA A 56 15.00 -5.41 -11.59
CA ALA A 56 15.29 -4.27 -12.43
C ALA A 56 16.51 -3.54 -11.88
N GLU A 57 17.33 -2.94 -12.75
CA GLU A 57 18.59 -2.28 -12.39
C GLU A 57 18.43 -1.12 -11.39
N TYR A 58 17.21 -0.58 -11.26
CA TYR A 58 16.87 0.52 -10.36
C TYR A 58 16.12 0.07 -9.11
N ASN A 59 15.89 -1.23 -8.94
CA ASN A 59 15.23 -1.77 -7.75
C ASN A 59 16.29 -2.16 -6.72
N ASP A 60 16.11 -1.71 -5.48
CA ASP A 60 16.93 -2.16 -4.35
C ASP A 60 16.48 -3.55 -3.84
N TYR A 61 15.25 -3.96 -4.18
CA TYR A 61 14.62 -5.19 -3.70
C TYR A 61 13.88 -5.94 -4.81
N VAL A 62 13.66 -7.23 -4.62
CA VAL A 62 12.74 -8.03 -5.45
C VAL A 62 11.84 -8.88 -4.56
N ILE A 63 10.61 -9.10 -5.01
CA ILE A 63 9.69 -10.05 -4.39
C ILE A 63 10.23 -11.46 -4.59
N VAL A 64 10.30 -12.23 -3.50
CA VAL A 64 10.78 -13.61 -3.53
C VAL A 64 9.91 -14.47 -4.45
N GLU A 65 10.56 -15.34 -5.24
CA GLU A 65 9.86 -16.19 -6.22
C GLU A 65 8.76 -17.02 -5.56
N GLY A 66 7.57 -17.02 -6.16
CA GLY A 66 6.41 -17.77 -5.67
C GLY A 66 5.58 -17.05 -4.61
N ILE A 67 6.04 -15.92 -4.05
CA ILE A 67 5.24 -15.10 -3.15
C ILE A 67 4.16 -14.36 -3.93
N THR A 68 2.92 -14.45 -3.42
CA THR A 68 1.77 -13.70 -3.97
C THR A 68 1.36 -12.58 -3.03
N LEU A 69 0.68 -11.56 -3.57
CA LEU A 69 0.06 -10.50 -2.76
C LEU A 69 -0.84 -11.06 -1.65
N LYS A 70 -1.49 -12.20 -1.89
CA LYS A 70 -2.33 -12.86 -0.89
C LYS A 70 -1.52 -13.45 0.26
N ASN A 71 -0.33 -14.00 0.01
CA ASN A 71 0.55 -14.48 1.08
C ASN A 71 0.97 -13.33 2.00
N ILE A 72 1.33 -12.18 1.40
CA ILE A 72 1.70 -10.98 2.16
C ILE A 72 0.50 -10.47 2.97
N PHE A 73 -0.68 -10.37 2.35
CA PHE A 73 -1.89 -9.96 3.08
C PHE A 73 -2.24 -10.89 4.25
N ASP A 74 -2.10 -12.20 4.08
CA ASP A 74 -2.41 -13.17 5.13
C ASP A 74 -1.47 -13.02 6.34
N GLN A 75 -0.18 -12.79 6.10
CA GLN A 75 0.76 -12.52 7.18
C GLN A 75 0.48 -11.15 7.82
N PHE A 76 0.18 -10.13 7.01
CA PHE A 76 -0.19 -8.81 7.50
C PHE A 76 -1.41 -8.88 8.43
N TRP A 77 -2.41 -9.68 8.09
CA TRP A 77 -3.60 -9.88 8.91
C TRP A 77 -3.28 -10.37 10.33
N GLU A 78 -2.31 -11.27 10.47
CA GLU A 78 -1.89 -11.80 11.77
C GLU A 78 -1.03 -10.80 12.55
N ASP A 79 -0.22 -9.99 11.85
CA ASP A 79 0.79 -9.14 12.48
C ASP A 79 0.35 -7.69 12.73
N VAL A 80 -0.68 -7.20 12.04
CA VAL A 80 -1.06 -5.76 12.00
C VAL A 80 -1.19 -5.11 13.38
N ASP A 81 -1.71 -5.82 14.37
CA ASP A 81 -1.89 -5.30 15.73
C ASP A 81 -0.55 -5.07 16.44
N SER A 82 0.51 -5.77 16.04
CA SER A 82 1.86 -5.66 16.60
C SER A 82 2.71 -4.57 15.93
N LEU A 83 2.33 -4.14 14.72
CA LEU A 83 3.09 -3.17 13.93
C LEU A 83 3.02 -1.73 14.48
N GLY A 84 2.09 -1.43 15.39
CA GLY A 84 1.97 -0.09 15.99
C GLY A 84 1.52 1.01 15.02
N ILE A 85 1.00 0.62 13.84
CA ILE A 85 0.50 1.53 12.82
C ILE A 85 -0.73 2.27 13.36
N ASN A 86 -0.75 3.59 13.17
CA ASN A 86 -1.88 4.42 13.55
C ASN A 86 -2.00 5.62 12.59
N MET A 87 -3.14 6.32 12.68
CA MET A 87 -3.45 7.45 11.80
C MET A 87 -2.60 8.71 12.05
N ASP A 88 -1.84 8.76 13.15
CA ASP A 88 -0.95 9.90 13.45
C ASP A 88 0.43 9.72 12.77
N LEU A 89 0.73 8.53 12.24
CA LEU A 89 1.94 8.28 11.47
C LEU A 89 1.82 8.92 10.07
N GLY A 90 2.89 9.57 9.63
CA GLY A 90 3.01 10.07 8.26
C GLY A 90 3.26 8.93 7.26
N GLY A 91 3.00 9.20 5.97
CA GLY A 91 3.13 8.20 4.91
C GLY A 91 4.51 7.60 4.80
N GLU A 92 5.56 8.43 4.83
CA GLU A 92 6.95 7.95 4.79
C GLU A 92 7.26 6.93 5.89
N ILE A 93 6.72 7.12 7.11
CA ILE A 93 6.92 6.21 8.23
C ILE A 93 6.19 4.88 7.99
N ILE A 94 4.95 4.93 7.47
CA ILE A 94 4.17 3.72 7.18
C ILE A 94 4.84 2.92 6.05
N GLU A 95 5.33 3.61 5.02
CA GLU A 95 6.03 3.00 3.89
C GLU A 95 7.33 2.30 4.31
N GLU A 96 8.15 2.94 5.13
CA GLU A 96 9.37 2.36 5.70
C GLU A 96 9.04 1.16 6.59
N LEU A 97 8.10 1.31 7.52
CA LEU A 97 7.71 0.24 8.45
C LEU A 97 7.18 -0.99 7.72
N ILE A 98 6.35 -0.81 6.70
CA ILE A 98 5.82 -1.92 5.90
C ILE A 98 6.92 -2.59 5.08
N ARG A 99 7.84 -1.82 4.51
CA ARG A 99 8.99 -2.38 3.78
C ARG A 99 9.86 -3.23 4.71
N ASP A 100 10.22 -2.70 5.88
CA ASP A 100 11.02 -3.42 6.88
C ASP A 100 10.31 -4.70 7.33
N TRP A 101 9.00 -4.61 7.63
CA TRP A 101 8.19 -5.80 7.96
C TRP A 101 8.14 -6.83 6.82
N MET A 102 8.08 -6.40 5.56
CA MET A 102 8.12 -7.31 4.41
C MET A 102 9.49 -7.98 4.22
N ILE A 103 10.58 -7.29 4.56
CA ILE A 103 11.93 -7.86 4.59
C ILE A 103 12.05 -8.88 5.73
N ASP A 104 11.61 -8.51 6.94
CA ASP A 104 11.65 -9.38 8.13
C ASP A 104 10.82 -10.67 7.98
N ASN A 105 9.84 -10.67 7.07
CA ASN A 105 9.00 -11.83 6.74
C ASN A 105 9.42 -12.57 5.45
N ASP A 106 10.61 -12.31 4.93
CA ASP A 106 11.16 -12.97 3.72
C ASP A 106 10.29 -12.78 2.45
N PHE A 107 9.53 -11.68 2.36
CA PHE A 107 8.76 -11.35 1.14
C PHE A 107 9.59 -10.56 0.13
N LEU A 108 10.53 -9.76 0.63
CA LEU A 108 11.48 -8.99 -0.16
C LEU A 108 12.90 -9.48 0.12
N VAL A 109 13.71 -9.52 -0.93
CA VAL A 109 15.16 -9.74 -0.80
C VAL A 109 15.92 -8.58 -1.42
N SER A 110 16.96 -8.13 -0.72
CA SER A 110 17.86 -7.07 -1.19
C SER A 110 18.64 -7.56 -2.41
N LEU A 111 18.72 -6.71 -3.42
CA LEU A 111 19.54 -6.93 -4.61
C LEU A 111 21.00 -6.46 -4.42
N ASP A 112 21.26 -5.65 -3.38
CA ASP A 112 22.60 -5.15 -3.03
C ASP A 112 23.45 -6.18 -2.27
N ASP A 113 22.83 -7.21 -1.68
CA ASP A 113 23.56 -8.36 -1.13
C ASP A 113 23.81 -9.35 -2.28
N ASP A 114 25.05 -9.36 -2.78
CA ASP A 114 25.69 -10.13 -3.87
C ASP A 114 25.41 -11.66 -3.95
N GLY A 115 24.39 -12.20 -3.29
CA GLY A 115 24.06 -13.64 -3.25
C GLY A 115 23.04 -14.13 -4.29
N TRP A 116 22.45 -13.26 -5.12
CA TRP A 116 21.36 -13.63 -6.06
C TRP A 116 21.81 -13.91 -7.50
N LEU A 117 23.07 -13.66 -7.86
CA LEU A 117 23.59 -13.87 -9.21
C LEU A 117 24.44 -15.15 -9.38
N ASP A 118 24.55 -15.97 -8.33
CA ASP A 118 25.25 -17.25 -8.37
C ASP A 118 24.26 -18.41 -8.47
N ASP A 119 23.69 -18.63 -9.67
CA ASP A 119 23.34 -19.95 -10.22
C ASP A 119 23.14 -19.89 -11.75
#